data_AF-A0A378AVF8-F1
#
_entry.id   AF-A0A378AVF8-F1
#
_cell.length_a   1.000
_cell.length_b   1.000
_cell.length_c   1.000
_cell.angle_alpha   90.00
_cell.angle_beta   90.00
_cell.angle_gamma   90.00
#
_symmetry.space_group_name_H-M   'P 1'
#
loop_
_entity.id
_entity.type
_entity.pdbx_description
1 polymer ?
#
loop_
_entity_poly.entity_id
_entity_poly.type
_entity_poly.pdbx_seq_one_letter_code
_entity_poly.pdbx_strand_id
1 'polypeptide(L)'
;MPGAAQELTSALIVNPYDRDEVAAALDRALSMPLAERIARHSAMLDVIRENDIHNWQARFVEDLQHISPRSEESRLRGKIATFPKLA
;
A
#
# COMPACT_ATOMS: atom_id res chain seq x y z
N MET A 1 3.73 -0.82 9.86
CA MET A 1 3.10 0.39 9.31
C MET A 1 1.84 -0.05 8.58
N PRO A 2 0.63 0.36 8.99
CA PRO A 2 -0.60 -0.07 8.34
C PRO A 2 -0.75 0.64 7.00
N GLY A 3 -0.58 -0.09 5.89
CA GLY A 3 -0.60 0.48 4.53
C GLY A 3 -1.88 1.24 4.18
N ALA A 4 -3.04 0.81 4.70
CA ALA A 4 -4.32 1.47 4.47
C ALA A 4 -4.46 2.83 5.19
N ALA A 5 -3.75 3.06 6.30
CA ALA A 5 -3.80 4.34 7.01
C ALA A 5 -3.15 5.48 6.22
N GLN A 6 -2.25 5.15 5.30
CA GLN A 6 -1.61 6.09 4.38
C GLN A 6 -2.60 6.65 3.34
N GLU A 7 -3.56 5.82 2.93
CA GLU A 7 -4.53 6.12 1.86
C GLU A 7 -5.86 6.64 2.45
N LEU A 8 -6.30 6.07 3.58
CA LEU A 8 -7.57 6.41 4.25
C LEU A 8 -7.39 7.53 5.28
N THR A 9 -6.86 8.67 4.85
CA THR A 9 -6.52 9.81 5.73
C THR A 9 -7.72 10.45 6.42
N SER A 10 -8.93 10.24 5.89
CA SER A 10 -10.19 10.70 6.49
C SER A 10 -10.74 9.78 7.58
N ALA A 11 -10.08 8.65 7.88
CA ALA A 11 -10.45 7.79 8.99
C ALA A 11 -10.13 8.44 10.35
N LEU A 12 -10.73 7.91 11.42
CA LEU A 12 -10.25 8.17 12.77
C LEU A 12 -9.03 7.27 13.02
N ILE A 13 -7.85 7.79 12.71
CA ILE A 13 -6.57 7.11 12.96
C ILE A 13 -6.27 7.17 14.44
N VAL A 14 -5.91 6.02 15.01
CA VAL A 14 -5.60 5.87 16.44
C VAL A 14 -4.31 5.10 16.64
N ASN A 15 -3.60 5.40 17.73
CA ASN A 15 -2.56 4.52 18.24
C ASN A 15 -3.19 3.35 19.03
N PRO A 16 -3.05 2.09 18.59
CA PRO A 16 -3.65 0.96 19.29
C PRO A 16 -3.02 0.65 20.66
N TYR A 17 -1.85 1.22 20.96
CA TYR A 17 -1.20 1.08 22.25
C TYR A 17 -1.70 2.09 23.30
N ASP A 18 -2.47 3.09 22.88
CA ASP A 18 -3.13 4.05 23.76
C ASP A 18 -4.62 3.72 23.86
N ARG A 19 -5.01 3.17 25.01
CA ARG A 19 -6.40 2.74 25.25
C ARG A 19 -7.36 3.93 25.38
N ASP A 20 -6.89 5.06 25.90
CA ASP A 20 -7.72 6.24 26.10
C ASP A 20 -7.97 6.95 24.77
N GLU A 21 -6.95 6.99 23.90
CA GLU A 21 -7.09 7.46 22.52
C GLU A 21 -8.11 6.64 21.73
N VAL A 22 -8.03 5.30 21.84
CA VAL A 22 -9.00 4.39 21.19
C VAL A 22 -10.41 4.63 21.73
N ALA A 23 -10.58 4.77 23.04
CA ALA A 23 -11.89 5.03 23.65
C ALA A 23 -12.47 6.38 23.17
N ALA A 24 -11.66 7.43 23.13
CA ALA A 24 -12.08 8.74 22.64
C ALA A 24 -12.46 8.72 21.15
N ALA A 25 -11.73 7.98 20.32
CA ALA A 25 -12.07 7.82 18.91
C ALA A 25 -13.39 7.06 18.70
N LEU A 26 -13.68 6.04 19.53
CA LEU A 26 -14.95 5.33 19.51
C LEU A 26 -16.12 6.23 19.91
N ASP A 27 -15.96 7.00 20.99
CA ASP A 27 -16.97 7.97 21.43
C ASP A 27 -17.26 9.01 20.33
N ARG A 28 -16.20 9.54 19.71
CA ARG A 28 -16.33 10.42 18.54
C ARG A 28 -17.04 9.75 17.38
N ALA A 29 -16.73 8.50 17.06
CA ALA A 29 -17.36 7.78 15.96
C ALA A 29 -18.87 7.60 16.19
N LEU A 30 -19.27 7.30 17.42
CA LEU A 30 -20.68 7.10 17.81
C LEU A 30 -21.47 8.41 17.83
N SER A 31 -20.84 9.51 18.25
CA SER A 31 -21.46 10.84 18.32
C SER A 31 -21.33 11.67 17.04
N MET A 32 -20.64 11.15 16.01
CA MET A 32 -20.33 11.88 14.78
C MET A 32 -21.60 12.31 14.02
N PRO A 33 -21.76 13.62 13.69
CA PRO A 33 -22.87 14.09 12.88
C PRO A 33 -22.93 13.40 11.52
N LEU A 34 -24.14 13.18 10.99
CA LEU A 34 -24.35 12.52 9.71
C LEU A 34 -23.54 13.16 8.56
N ALA A 35 -23.50 14.49 8.50
CA ALA A 35 -22.76 15.22 7.47
C ALA A 35 -21.26 14.91 7.50
N GLU A 36 -20.64 14.85 8.69
CA GLU A 36 -19.22 14.50 8.84
C GLU A 36 -18.98 13.04 8.43
N ARG A 37 -19.88 12.12 8.80
CA ARG A 37 -19.78 10.71 8.39
C ARG A 37 -19.83 10.55 6.88
N ILE A 38 -20.76 11.23 6.20
CA ILE A 38 -20.88 11.20 4.74
C ILE A 38 -19.62 11.76 4.09
N ALA A 39 -19.13 12.91 4.55
CA ALA A 39 -17.94 13.53 3.99
C ALA A 39 -16.70 12.62 4.10
N ARG A 40 -16.45 12.07 5.30
CA ARG A 40 -15.33 11.14 5.53
C ARG A 40 -15.46 9.86 4.70
N HIS A 41 -16.66 9.28 4.66
CA HIS A 41 -16.91 8.06 3.89
C HIS A 41 -16.72 8.29 2.39
N SER A 42 -17.26 9.37 1.83
CA SER A 42 -17.11 9.69 0.41
C SER A 42 -15.64 9.82 0.04
N ALA A 43 -14.89 10.62 0.81
CA ALA A 43 -13.46 10.81 0.57
C ALA A 43 -12.67 9.49 0.61
N MET A 44 -12.96 8.61 1.58
CA MET A 44 -12.31 7.30 1.65
C MET A 44 -12.73 6.36 0.50
N LEU A 45 -14.00 6.40 0.10
CA LEU A 45 -14.51 5.55 -0.97
C LEU A 45 -13.93 5.94 -2.33
N ASP A 46 -13.71 7.23 -2.56
CA ASP A 46 -13.07 7.71 -3.79
C ASP A 46 -11.64 7.17 -3.92
N VAL A 47 -10.86 7.20 -2.83
CA VAL A 47 -9.50 6.61 -2.80
C VAL A 47 -9.52 5.09 -3.08
N ILE A 48 -10.48 4.37 -2.48
CA ILE A 48 -10.62 2.91 -2.69
C ILE A 48 -11.00 2.60 -4.15
N ARG A 49 -11.84 3.42 -4.77
CA ARG A 49 -12.25 3.24 -6.17
C ARG A 49 -11.10 3.50 -7.14
N GLU A 50 -10.25 4.47 -6.84
CA GLU A 50 -9.06 4.75 -7.64
C GLU A 50 -8.01 3.63 -7.53
N ASN A 51 -7.85 3.06 -6.33
CA ASN A 51 -6.88 2.01 -6.03
C ASN A 51 -7.54 0.64 -5.83
N ASP A 52 -8.49 0.29 -6.70
CA ASP A 52 -9.18 -0.99 -6.60
C ASP A 52 -8.27 -2.19 -6.93
N ILE A 53 -8.78 -3.40 -6.64
CA ILE A 53 -8.03 -4.64 -6.84
C ILE A 53 -7.70 -4.91 -8.31
N HIS A 54 -8.52 -4.43 -9.24
CA HIS A 54 -8.31 -4.62 -10.68
C HIS A 54 -7.19 -3.72 -11.19
N ASN A 55 -7.19 -2.46 -10.77
CA ASN A 55 -6.13 -1.51 -11.07
C ASN A 55 -4.79 -1.97 -10.49
N TRP A 56 -4.79 -2.47 -9.24
CA TRP A 56 -3.59 -3.06 -8.65
C TRP A 56 -3.05 -4.25 -9.46
N GLN A 57 -3.92 -5.19 -9.84
CA GLN A 57 -3.53 -6.35 -10.64
C GLN A 57 -2.95 -5.92 -12.01
N ALA A 58 -3.63 -5.01 -12.70
CA ALA A 58 -3.20 -4.53 -14.01
C ALA A 58 -1.83 -3.87 -13.94
N ARG A 59 -1.63 -2.94 -13.00
CA ARG A 59 -0.35 -2.25 -12.78
C ARG A 59 0.77 -3.23 -12.45
N PHE A 60 0.51 -4.22 -11.58
CA PHE A 60 1.52 -5.22 -11.23
C PHE A 60 1.96 -6.05 -12.45
N VAL A 61 1.01 -6.48 -13.28
CA VAL A 61 1.31 -7.26 -14.49
C VAL A 61 2.02 -6.40 -15.53
N GLU A 62 1.61 -5.15 -15.73
CA GLU A 62 2.26 -4.18 -16.60
C GLU A 62 3.72 -3.96 -16.17
N ASP A 63 3.96 -3.66 -14.90
CA ASP A 63 5.31 -3.52 -14.33
C ASP A 63 6.16 -4.77 -14.58
N LEU A 64 5.59 -5.97 -14.42
CA LEU A 64 6.30 -7.22 -14.66
C LEU A 64 6.65 -7.42 -16.15
N GLN A 65 5.78 -6.98 -17.07
CA GLN A 65 6.03 -7.04 -18.52
C GLN A 65 7.10 -6.04 -18.96
N HIS A 66 7.24 -4.90 -18.28
CA HIS A 66 8.28 -3.91 -18.56
C HIS A 66 9.69 -4.34 -18.13
N ILE A 67 9.80 -5.35 -17.26
CA ILE A 67 11.09 -5.89 -16.84
C ILE A 67 11.61 -6.85 -17.92
N SER A 68 12.76 -6.52 -18.51
CA SER A 68 13.43 -7.44 -19.42
C SER A 68 13.86 -8.71 -18.66
N PRO A 69 13.49 -9.92 -19.13
CA PRO A 69 13.97 -11.16 -18.54
C PRO A 69 15.50 -11.18 -18.56
N ARG A 70 16.11 -11.67 -17.47
CA ARG A 70 17.56 -11.80 -17.42
C ARG A 70 18.05 -12.65 -18.59
N SER A 71 18.77 -12.04 -19.53
CA SER A 71 19.30 -12.73 -20.71
C SER A 71 20.26 -13.85 -20.31
N GLU A 72 20.36 -14.88 -21.15
CA GLU A 72 21.39 -15.92 -20.99
C GLU A 72 22.79 -15.32 -20.91
N GLU A 73 23.04 -14.24 -21.66
CA GLU A 73 24.29 -13.50 -21.64
C GLU A 73 24.58 -12.84 -20.28
N SER A 74 23.57 -12.25 -19.63
CA SER A 74 23.68 -11.71 -18.26
C SER A 74 23.90 -12.82 -17.23
N ARG A 75 23.28 -13.99 -17.43
CA ARG A 75 23.51 -15.18 -16.61
C ARG A 75 24.92 -15.76 -16.78
N LEU A 76 25.47 -15.74 -18.00
CA LEU A 76 26.82 -16.18 -18.32
C LEU A 76 27.89 -15.22 -17.78
N ARG A 77 27.68 -13.90 -17.90
CA ARG A 77 28.57 -12.87 -17.31
C ARG A 77 28.65 -12.99 -15.79
N GLY A 78 27.54 -13.24 -15.10
CA GLY A 78 27.53 -13.48 -13.64
C GLY A 78 28.32 -14.73 -13.23
N LYS A 79 28.28 -15.79 -14.03
CA LYS A 79 29.10 -16.99 -13.81
C LYS A 79 30.59 -16.71 -14.03
N ILE A 80 30.97 -16.01 -15.10
CA ILE A 80 32.36 -15.66 -15.41
C ILE A 80 32.98 -14.78 -14.31
N ALA A 81 32.23 -13.81 -13.78
CA ALA A 81 32.68 -12.94 -12.69
C ALA A 81 32.89 -13.67 -11.35
N THR A 82 32.34 -14.88 -11.20
CA THR A 82 32.44 -15.68 -9.96
C THR A 82 33.66 -16.63 -9.99
N PHE A 83 34.30 -16.83 -11.14
CA PHE A 83 35.55 -17.60 -11.18
C PHE A 83 36.71 -16.73 -10.69
N PRO A 84 37.43 -17.12 -9.61
CA PRO A 84 38.62 -16.40 -9.21
C PRO A 84 39.66 -16.52 -10.33
N LYS A 85 40.35 -15.41 -10.65
CA LYS A 85 41.52 -15.44 -11.54
C LYS A 85 42.55 -16.38 -10.92
N LEU A 86 42.66 -17.59 -11.45
CA LEU A 86 43.76 -18.49 -11.15
C LEU A 86 45.00 -17.91 -11.82
N ALA A 87 45.97 -17.54 -10.98
CA ALA A 87 47.33 -17.21 -11.33
C ALA A 87 48.08 -18.45 -11.82
#